data_AF-A0A291GK42-F1
#
_entry.id   AF-A0A291GK42-F1
#
_cell.length_a   1.000
_cell.length_b   1.000
_cell.length_c   1.000
_cell.angle_alpha   90.00
_cell.angle_beta   90.00
_cell.angle_gamma   90.00
#
_symmetry.space_group_name_H-M   'P 1'
#
loop_
_entity.id
_entity.type
_entity.pdbx_description
1 polymer ?
#
loop_
_entity_poly.entity_id
_entity_poly.type
_entity_poly.pdbx_seq_one_letter_code
_entity_poly.pdbx_strand_id
1 'polypeptide(L)'
;MLSRGLHVVDGDPGSYSEYLDLIRSRGSIPLDLLPPIKDDKLVGKRFVEELGFRSARILRQFERIEDIDIEGISEPFVLKPTFSSSNHGVFLLRGTEKSGVFWDDQHQCERSIAEILQVLTQRSESSQYEDKRWIAEERIRGTNDDLVPHDVKFFAFHGQIGLVQLTEHRRPRNRVAFFDGEFRRLPFTPEESGIRVNPAILELHELPLPVHASELIEMAKEISSAMPTPFVRIDLYDTPDGPVFGEFTFTPGTFYYEDREVMSAALSKQLGSLWLQAETSLCDRDRGSHSARELLGVLSAGTPRRQVSVALRTGSFALEDRSAMAPEISAFRGSASDVVRDAMHDVPIRRFTSLSDVEIDTESPARYIVSERHDPLPLDFLVYPRDSDRVLVGLHGAEFRKTADLPKFQFVRSFLTRSESLLFLADSTLLQNDQLNLGWMAGTEGNHLLPRYARVVDLVQDSLAAKQSVLVGHSAGGFMSIAIGSMIAGSIAISVNGQTVLEKYEPWTLRQLRDAVFSGTETVESMIERYRSRLDLREILSNRLEGTRFAYFAHAEDPNTMTRLPMFPALAEYLGVDPSVGGRTEAGDVMSVCRWPTAENVPVHALPGTVLPFIDAVLGQSTSFEFGTTTRLSLV
;
A
#
# COMPACT_ATOMS: atom_id res chain seq x y z
N MET A 1 34.87 0.15 -8.39
CA MET A 1 34.55 0.98 -9.58
C MET A 1 33.13 1.55 -9.47
N LEU A 2 32.79 2.10 -8.29
CA LEU A 2 31.46 2.62 -7.96
C LEU A 2 31.64 4.06 -7.47
N SER A 3 31.52 4.99 -8.42
CA SER A 3 31.40 6.42 -8.15
C SER A 3 30.38 6.97 -9.14
N ARG A 4 29.10 6.98 -8.76
CA ARG A 4 28.12 7.90 -9.34
C ARG A 4 27.39 8.54 -8.18
N GLY A 5 27.67 9.83 -8.04
CA GLY A 5 27.29 10.64 -6.89
C GLY A 5 25.78 10.77 -6.75
N LEU A 6 25.36 10.76 -5.48
CA LEU A 6 24.13 11.41 -5.07
C LEU A 6 24.21 12.88 -5.48
N HIS A 7 23.28 13.30 -6.35
CA HIS A 7 23.08 14.70 -6.66
C HIS A 7 22.62 15.41 -5.39
N VAL A 8 23.50 16.24 -4.83
CA VAL A 8 23.11 17.33 -3.94
C VAL A 8 22.27 18.27 -4.80
N VAL A 9 20.97 18.34 -4.50
CA VAL A 9 20.11 19.39 -5.03
C VAL A 9 20.47 20.64 -4.24
N ASP A 10 21.23 21.55 -4.86
CA ASP A 10 21.33 22.93 -4.40
C ASP A 10 19.94 23.57 -4.56
N GLY A 11 19.12 23.42 -3.52
CA GLY A 11 17.79 23.99 -3.38
C GLY A 11 17.77 25.08 -2.31
N ASP A 12 17.11 26.18 -2.63
CA ASP A 12 16.84 27.36 -1.81
C ASP A 12 16.67 27.07 -0.28
N PRO A 13 17.34 27.81 0.64
CA PRO A 13 17.29 27.56 2.10
C PRO A 13 15.92 27.73 2.77
N GLY A 14 14.84 27.95 2.01
CA GLY A 14 13.47 28.13 2.47
C GLY A 14 12.57 26.89 2.40
N SER A 15 13.00 25.82 1.73
CA SER A 15 12.24 24.57 1.58
C SER A 15 12.63 23.56 2.67
N TYR A 16 12.10 23.73 3.89
CA TYR A 16 12.34 22.77 4.96
C TYR A 16 11.69 21.43 4.61
N SER A 17 12.49 20.42 4.26
CA SER A 17 12.00 19.05 4.03
C SER A 17 11.37 18.53 5.32
N GLU A 18 10.11 18.12 5.23
CA GLU A 18 9.36 17.60 6.36
C GLU A 18 9.71 16.13 6.62
N TYR A 19 9.83 15.73 7.89
CA TYR A 19 10.06 14.34 8.29
C TYR A 19 9.05 13.38 7.66
N LEU A 20 7.77 13.78 7.61
CA LEU A 20 6.72 12.97 7.01
C LEU A 20 6.92 12.76 5.50
N ASP A 21 7.51 13.72 4.80
CA ASP A 21 7.84 13.56 3.38
C ASP A 21 9.08 12.69 3.20
N LEU A 22 10.10 12.88 4.03
CA LEU A 22 11.32 12.05 4.01
C LEU A 22 11.03 10.58 4.34
N ILE A 23 10.15 10.30 5.30
CA ILE A 23 9.74 8.93 5.63
C ILE A 23 8.83 8.33 4.53
N ARG A 24 7.99 9.14 3.86
CA ARG A 24 7.22 8.73 2.66
C ARG A 24 8.15 8.34 1.52
N SER A 25 9.13 9.19 1.23
CA SER A 25 10.16 8.93 0.24
C SER A 25 10.94 7.67 0.59
N ARG A 26 11.34 7.48 1.86
CA ARG A 26 12.01 6.27 2.32
C ARG A 26 11.18 5.00 2.13
N GLY A 27 9.87 5.05 2.39
CA GLY A 27 8.96 3.93 2.12
C GLY A 27 8.92 3.51 0.65
N SER A 28 9.41 4.38 -0.25
CA SER A 28 9.47 4.19 -1.70
C SER A 28 10.87 3.78 -2.21
N ILE A 29 11.88 3.71 -1.34
CA ILE A 29 13.25 3.29 -1.70
C ILE A 29 13.32 1.74 -1.68
N PRO A 30 13.97 1.08 -2.66
CA PRO A 30 14.15 -0.37 -2.61
C PRO A 30 14.93 -0.83 -1.36
N LEU A 31 14.55 -2.00 -0.84
CA LEU A 31 14.92 -2.49 0.50
C LEU A 31 16.43 -2.68 0.69
N ASP A 32 17.16 -2.86 -0.41
CA ASP A 32 18.61 -3.05 -0.52
C ASP A 32 19.44 -1.78 -0.22
N LEU A 33 18.80 -0.61 -0.16
CA LEU A 33 19.43 0.67 0.21
C LEU A 33 19.29 1.02 1.70
N LEU A 34 18.55 0.21 2.47
CA LEU A 34 18.54 0.29 3.92
C LEU A 34 19.55 -0.72 4.50
N PRO A 35 20.03 -0.52 5.75
CA PRO A 35 20.94 -1.48 6.35
C PRO A 35 20.33 -2.90 6.29
N PRO A 36 21.09 -3.94 5.91
CA PRO A 36 20.61 -5.34 5.86
C PRO A 36 19.95 -5.83 7.16
N ILE A 37 20.25 -5.13 8.25
CA ILE A 37 19.68 -5.28 9.60
C ILE A 37 18.14 -5.12 9.63
N LYS A 38 17.55 -4.43 8.65
CA LYS A 38 16.12 -4.06 8.66
C LYS A 38 15.14 -5.22 8.78
N ASP A 39 15.44 -6.35 8.14
CA ASP A 39 14.45 -7.41 7.92
C ASP A 39 14.68 -8.66 8.80
N ASP A 40 15.68 -8.62 9.68
CA ASP A 40 16.00 -9.73 10.59
C ASP A 40 16.32 -9.24 12.01
N LYS A 41 15.42 -9.55 12.95
CA LYS A 41 15.59 -9.26 14.40
C LYS A 41 16.87 -9.85 14.98
N LEU A 42 17.36 -10.98 14.46
CA LEU A 42 18.61 -11.60 14.92
C LEU A 42 19.83 -10.79 14.47
N VAL A 43 19.82 -10.27 13.23
CA VAL A 43 20.89 -9.41 12.73
C VAL A 43 20.93 -8.11 13.54
N GLY A 44 19.77 -7.52 13.86
CA GLY A 44 19.69 -6.33 14.71
C GLY A 44 20.25 -6.54 16.12
N LYS A 45 19.92 -7.67 16.75
CA LYS A 45 20.48 -8.03 18.08
C LYS A 45 21.99 -8.16 18.03
N ARG A 46 22.54 -8.91 17.07
CA ARG A 46 24.00 -9.07 16.91
C ARG A 46 24.72 -7.74 16.73
N PHE A 47 24.19 -6.86 15.88
CA PHE A 47 24.75 -5.53 15.67
C PHE A 47 24.85 -4.73 16.97
N VAL A 48 23.82 -4.77 17.81
CA VAL A 48 23.79 -4.07 19.10
C VAL A 48 24.74 -4.71 20.12
N GLU A 49 24.83 -6.03 20.13
CA GLU A 49 25.75 -6.78 21.01
C GLU A 49 27.22 -6.53 20.64
N GLU A 50 27.55 -6.39 19.35
CA GLU A 50 28.89 -6.02 18.88
C GLU A 50 29.30 -4.60 19.31
N LEU A 51 28.32 -3.70 19.51
CA LEU A 51 28.54 -2.38 20.12
C LEU A 51 28.69 -2.44 21.65
N GLY A 52 28.54 -3.61 22.26
CA GLY A 52 28.69 -3.82 23.70
C GLY A 52 27.40 -3.62 24.51
N PHE A 53 26.26 -3.44 23.85
CA PHE A 53 24.97 -3.27 24.52
C PHE A 53 24.19 -4.58 24.64
N ARG A 54 23.27 -4.63 25.60
CA ARG A 54 22.45 -5.83 25.85
C ARG A 54 21.26 -5.91 24.90
N SER A 55 20.95 -7.14 24.49
CA SER A 55 19.70 -7.52 23.82
C SER A 55 19.04 -8.68 24.57
N ALA A 56 17.75 -8.95 24.34
CA ALA A 56 17.12 -10.12 24.94
C ALA A 56 17.78 -11.42 24.47
N ARG A 57 18.25 -12.24 25.42
CA ARG A 57 18.94 -13.51 25.20
C ARG A 57 18.07 -14.49 24.42
N ILE A 58 18.62 -14.99 23.32
CA ILE A 58 17.98 -16.06 22.54
C ILE A 58 18.18 -17.40 23.25
N LEU A 59 17.08 -18.08 23.57
CA LEU A 59 17.08 -19.39 24.23
C LEU A 59 17.10 -20.52 23.19
N ARG A 60 16.28 -20.40 22.14
CA ARG A 60 16.22 -21.35 21.02
C ARG A 60 15.85 -20.62 19.72
N GLN A 61 16.30 -21.17 18.59
CA GLN A 61 16.01 -20.70 17.23
C GLN A 61 15.48 -21.85 16.39
N PHE A 62 14.55 -21.56 15.50
CA PHE A 62 13.89 -22.55 14.66
C PHE A 62 13.79 -22.03 13.23
N GLU A 63 14.27 -22.84 12.28
CA GLU A 63 14.23 -22.54 10.85
C GLU A 63 12.88 -22.92 10.21
N ARG A 64 12.12 -23.81 10.86
CA ARG A 64 10.81 -24.28 10.40
C ARG A 64 9.83 -24.32 11.56
N ILE A 65 8.54 -24.14 11.27
CA ILE A 65 7.48 -24.23 12.28
C ILE A 65 7.41 -25.63 12.87
N GLU A 66 7.55 -26.65 12.01
CA GLU A 66 7.46 -28.05 12.44
C GLU A 66 8.58 -28.45 13.39
N ASP A 67 9.68 -27.68 13.41
CA ASP A 67 10.85 -27.90 14.27
C ASP A 67 10.74 -27.16 15.62
N ILE A 68 9.66 -26.41 15.86
CA ILE A 68 9.49 -25.65 17.10
C ILE A 68 9.31 -26.62 18.27
N ASP A 69 10.40 -26.78 19.02
CA ASP A 69 10.44 -27.45 20.31
C ASP A 69 10.75 -26.43 21.41
N ILE A 70 9.72 -26.10 22.20
CA ILE A 70 9.80 -25.22 23.37
C ILE A 70 9.65 -25.98 24.69
N GLU A 71 9.67 -27.31 24.66
CA GLU A 71 9.60 -28.13 25.86
C GLU A 71 10.84 -27.98 26.73
N GLY A 72 10.64 -28.01 28.05
CA GLY A 72 11.71 -27.92 29.05
C GLY A 72 12.38 -26.55 29.19
N ILE A 73 11.87 -25.49 28.56
CA ILE A 73 12.30 -24.11 28.88
C ILE A 73 11.76 -23.76 30.27
N SER A 74 12.64 -23.69 31.26
CA SER A 74 12.27 -23.54 32.68
C SER A 74 11.92 -22.12 33.10
N GLU A 75 12.41 -21.12 32.36
CA GLU A 75 12.16 -19.70 32.63
C GLU A 75 11.02 -19.16 31.74
N PRO A 76 10.28 -18.11 32.16
CA PRO A 76 9.33 -17.45 31.27
C PRO A 76 10.01 -16.87 30.03
N PHE A 77 9.40 -17.07 28.87
CA PHE A 77 10.01 -16.74 27.57
C PHE A 77 9.00 -16.12 26.62
N VAL A 78 9.51 -15.51 25.55
CA VAL A 78 8.72 -15.00 24.43
C VAL A 78 8.99 -15.85 23.21
N LEU A 79 7.95 -16.49 22.67
CA LEU A 79 8.01 -17.16 21.37
C LEU A 79 7.49 -16.21 20.30
N LYS A 80 8.29 -15.93 19.28
CA LYS A 80 7.91 -15.01 18.20
C LYS A 80 8.59 -15.31 16.87
N PRO A 81 7.93 -15.01 15.73
CA PRO A 81 8.59 -14.97 14.43
C PRO A 81 9.56 -13.77 14.33
N THR A 82 10.69 -13.97 13.64
CA THR A 82 11.69 -12.92 13.39
C THR A 82 11.20 -11.88 12.39
N PHE A 83 10.23 -12.24 11.55
CA PHE A 83 9.75 -11.48 10.39
C PHE A 83 8.39 -10.76 10.58
N SER A 84 7.80 -10.82 11.77
CA SER A 84 6.47 -10.23 12.05
C SER A 84 6.54 -8.95 12.88
N SER A 85 5.52 -8.09 12.77
CA SER A 85 5.34 -6.85 13.54
C SER A 85 3.98 -6.79 14.24
N SER A 86 3.78 -5.79 15.11
CA SER A 86 2.50 -5.47 15.79
C SER A 86 1.91 -6.61 16.63
N ASN A 87 2.75 -7.33 17.38
CA ASN A 87 2.40 -8.47 18.25
C ASN A 87 1.76 -9.69 17.54
N HIS A 88 1.69 -9.73 16.21
CA HIS A 88 1.13 -10.88 15.49
C HIS A 88 2.05 -12.10 15.59
N GLY A 89 1.57 -13.16 16.23
CA GLY A 89 2.33 -14.39 16.47
C GLY A 89 3.34 -14.30 17.61
N VAL A 90 3.19 -13.33 18.53
CA VAL A 90 4.02 -13.20 19.73
C VAL A 90 3.28 -13.82 20.91
N PHE A 91 3.93 -14.74 21.61
CA PHE A 91 3.39 -15.41 22.79
C PHE A 91 4.29 -15.21 24.00
N LEU A 92 3.69 -14.88 25.15
CA LEU A 92 4.38 -14.76 26.45
C LEU A 92 4.09 -16.03 27.24
N LEU A 93 5.04 -16.97 27.26
CA LEU A 93 4.82 -18.33 27.72
C LEU A 93 5.61 -18.65 28.99
N ARG A 94 5.05 -19.57 29.80
CA ARG A 94 5.76 -20.30 30.85
C ARG A 94 5.36 -21.77 30.82
N GLY A 95 6.30 -22.65 31.18
CA GLY A 95 6.04 -24.09 31.27
C GLY A 95 4.97 -24.45 32.30
N THR A 96 4.27 -25.56 32.07
CA THR A 96 3.34 -26.17 33.03
C THR A 96 3.79 -27.58 33.41
N GLU A 97 3.12 -28.22 34.36
CA GLU A 97 3.40 -29.63 34.72
C GLU A 97 2.96 -30.62 33.63
N LYS A 98 2.12 -30.19 32.68
CA LYS A 98 1.61 -31.02 31.58
C LYS A 98 2.49 -30.84 30.36
N SER A 99 3.05 -31.94 29.86
CA SER A 99 3.79 -31.92 28.59
C SER A 99 2.90 -31.44 27.44
N GLY A 100 3.47 -30.60 26.58
CA GLY A 100 2.84 -29.99 25.42
C GLY A 100 1.88 -28.86 25.77
N VAL A 101 1.81 -28.41 27.03
CA VAL A 101 0.91 -27.34 27.48
C VAL A 101 1.70 -26.23 28.16
N PHE A 102 1.43 -25.00 27.74
CA PHE A 102 2.08 -23.78 28.21
C PHE A 102 1.02 -22.82 28.73
N TRP A 103 1.39 -22.01 29.72
CA TRP A 103 0.54 -20.91 30.17
C TRP A 103 0.88 -19.65 29.38
N ASP A 104 -0.11 -19.08 28.70
CA ASP A 104 -0.04 -17.81 27.97
C ASP A 104 -0.41 -16.67 28.91
N ASP A 105 0.61 -15.95 29.39
CA ASP A 105 0.40 -14.83 30.31
C ASP A 105 -0.32 -13.64 29.66
N GLN A 106 -0.29 -13.50 28.33
CA GLN A 106 -1.00 -12.40 27.66
C GLN A 106 -2.52 -12.62 27.66
N HIS A 107 -2.96 -13.87 27.53
CA HIS A 107 -4.38 -14.26 27.49
C HIS A 107 -4.89 -14.89 28.79
N GLN A 108 -3.99 -15.17 29.75
CA GLN A 108 -4.28 -15.80 31.03
C GLN A 108 -4.97 -17.16 30.85
N CYS A 109 -4.45 -18.01 29.97
CA CYS A 109 -4.98 -19.33 29.69
C CYS A 109 -3.90 -20.39 29.44
N GLU A 110 -4.25 -21.67 29.58
CA GLU A 110 -3.45 -22.78 29.06
C GLU A 110 -3.59 -22.83 27.52
N ARG A 111 -2.48 -23.09 26.83
CA ARG A 111 -2.38 -23.31 25.39
C ARG A 111 -1.59 -24.59 25.15
N SER A 112 -2.13 -25.48 24.34
CA SER A 112 -1.36 -26.60 23.81
C SER A 112 -0.35 -26.13 22.75
N ILE A 113 0.73 -26.89 22.58
CA ILE A 113 1.70 -26.64 21.51
C ILE A 113 1.03 -26.65 20.13
N ALA A 114 0.03 -27.52 19.91
CA ALA A 114 -0.72 -27.58 18.67
C ALA A 114 -1.47 -26.27 18.36
N GLU A 115 -2.11 -25.65 19.35
CA GLU A 115 -2.80 -24.37 19.19
C GLU A 115 -1.81 -23.23 18.92
N ILE A 116 -0.65 -23.24 19.58
CA ILE A 116 0.42 -22.26 19.35
C ILE A 116 0.93 -22.39 17.91
N LEU A 117 1.27 -23.60 17.47
CA LEU A 117 1.74 -23.87 16.11
C LEU A 117 0.69 -23.50 15.07
N GLN A 118 -0.59 -23.76 15.31
CA GLN A 118 -1.67 -23.35 14.40
C GLN A 118 -1.67 -21.85 14.14
N VAL A 119 -1.55 -21.03 15.21
CA VAL A 119 -1.49 -19.56 15.08
C VAL A 119 -0.21 -19.13 14.35
N LEU A 120 0.93 -19.75 14.67
CA LEU A 120 2.20 -19.44 14.02
C LEU A 120 2.21 -19.85 12.54
N THR A 121 1.58 -20.98 12.17
CA THR A 121 1.40 -21.44 10.79
C THR A 121 0.57 -20.45 10.01
N GLN A 122 -0.61 -20.07 10.52
CA GLN A 122 -1.44 -19.07 9.88
C GLN A 122 -0.67 -17.74 9.68
N ARG A 123 0.13 -17.35 10.68
CA ARG A 123 0.96 -16.15 10.56
C ARG A 123 2.07 -16.30 9.52
N SER A 124 2.72 -17.45 9.48
CA SER A 124 3.74 -17.77 8.48
C SER A 124 3.18 -17.73 7.08
N GLU A 125 2.06 -18.40 6.83
CA GLU A 125 1.38 -18.42 5.53
C GLU A 125 0.98 -17.01 5.08
N SER A 126 0.58 -16.13 6.01
CA SER A 126 0.25 -14.72 5.73
C SER A 126 1.46 -13.79 5.51
N SER A 127 2.69 -14.27 5.73
CA SER A 127 3.90 -13.44 5.69
C SER A 127 4.60 -13.49 4.33
N GLN A 128 5.01 -12.30 3.84
CA GLN A 128 5.73 -12.08 2.58
C GLN A 128 7.25 -12.38 2.64
N TYR A 129 7.80 -12.61 3.83
CA TYR A 129 9.24 -12.86 4.00
C TYR A 129 9.60 -14.28 3.57
N GLU A 130 10.61 -14.47 2.72
CA GLU A 130 11.03 -15.81 2.29
C GLU A 130 11.81 -16.55 3.39
N ASP A 131 12.68 -15.83 4.11
CA ASP A 131 13.42 -16.35 5.26
C ASP A 131 12.57 -16.22 6.53
N LYS A 132 11.83 -17.28 6.84
CA LYS A 132 10.92 -17.33 7.99
C LYS A 132 11.56 -18.14 9.11
N ARG A 133 11.90 -17.46 10.20
CA ARG A 133 12.45 -18.09 11.42
C ARG A 133 11.62 -17.73 12.63
N TRP A 134 11.74 -18.57 13.66
CA TRP A 134 11.11 -18.36 14.96
C TRP A 134 12.17 -18.41 16.04
N ILE A 135 11.95 -17.63 17.09
CA ILE A 135 12.85 -17.58 18.23
C ILE A 135 12.04 -17.70 19.52
N ALA A 136 12.58 -18.47 20.46
CA ALA A 136 12.25 -18.36 21.87
C ALA A 136 13.35 -17.53 22.52
N GLU A 137 13.01 -16.38 23.09
CA GLU A 137 13.95 -15.50 23.80
C GLU A 137 13.49 -15.28 25.25
N GLU A 138 14.42 -14.84 26.10
CA GLU A 138 14.09 -14.50 27.49
C GLU A 138 12.98 -13.45 27.52
N ARG A 139 12.07 -13.57 28.49
CA ARG A 139 11.07 -12.53 28.72
C ARG A 139 11.68 -11.39 29.52
N ILE A 140 11.84 -10.23 28.87
CA ILE A 140 12.33 -9.02 29.54
C ILE A 140 11.37 -8.59 30.64
N ARG A 141 11.95 -8.29 31.82
CA ARG A 141 11.24 -7.68 32.94
C ARG A 141 11.63 -6.20 33.02
N GLY A 142 10.62 -5.34 33.05
CA GLY A 142 10.84 -3.91 33.22
C GLY A 142 11.24 -3.55 34.65
N THR A 143 11.56 -2.28 34.86
CA THR A 143 11.67 -1.68 36.21
C THR A 143 10.31 -1.56 36.92
N ASN A 144 9.22 -1.75 36.19
CA ASN A 144 7.86 -1.86 36.68
C ASN A 144 7.47 -3.31 37.02
N ASP A 145 6.34 -3.49 37.71
CA ASP A 145 5.74 -4.81 37.98
C ASP A 145 4.74 -5.26 36.90
N ASP A 146 4.74 -4.59 35.74
CA ASP A 146 3.85 -4.94 34.64
C ASP A 146 4.34 -6.20 33.89
N LEU A 147 3.41 -6.95 33.29
CA LEU A 147 3.74 -8.17 32.53
C LEU A 147 4.61 -7.87 31.30
N VAL A 148 4.37 -6.74 30.65
CA VAL A 148 5.12 -6.25 29.50
C VAL A 148 5.83 -4.97 29.94
N PRO A 149 7.16 -4.87 29.79
CA PRO A 149 7.89 -3.64 30.08
C PRO A 149 7.32 -2.46 29.28
N HIS A 150 7.54 -1.23 29.76
CA HIS A 150 7.19 -0.05 28.94
C HIS A 150 8.12 0.02 27.73
N ASP A 151 7.55 0.25 26.54
CA ASP A 151 8.34 0.50 25.34
C ASP A 151 8.87 1.93 25.37
N VAL A 152 10.18 2.11 25.24
CA VAL A 152 10.82 3.41 25.08
C VAL A 152 11.31 3.54 23.63
N LYS A 153 10.57 4.31 22.82
CA LYS A 153 10.83 4.43 21.38
C LYS A 153 11.55 5.73 21.07
N PHE A 154 12.78 5.64 20.59
CA PHE A 154 13.64 6.76 20.21
C PHE A 154 13.59 7.00 18.71
N PHE A 155 13.22 8.21 18.28
CA PHE A 155 13.34 8.64 16.89
C PHE A 155 14.71 9.27 16.71
N ALA A 156 15.65 8.49 16.17
CA ALA A 156 17.07 8.83 16.14
C ALA A 156 17.55 9.18 14.73
N PHE A 157 18.41 10.20 14.65
CA PHE A 157 18.95 10.81 13.43
C PHE A 157 20.48 10.87 13.53
N HIS A 158 21.13 9.72 13.31
CA HIS A 158 22.58 9.53 13.34
C HIS A 158 23.27 10.21 14.55
N GLY A 159 22.89 9.79 15.75
CA GLY A 159 23.45 10.28 17.02
C GLY A 159 22.69 11.44 17.67
N GLN A 160 21.66 11.97 17.01
CA GLN A 160 20.72 12.92 17.62
C GLN A 160 19.37 12.26 17.87
N ILE A 161 18.71 12.60 18.99
CA ILE A 161 17.36 12.12 19.29
C ILE A 161 16.39 13.28 19.09
N GLY A 162 15.42 13.11 18.19
CA GLY A 162 14.45 14.16 17.89
C GLY A 162 13.16 14.05 18.70
N LEU A 163 12.76 12.84 19.06
CA LEU A 163 11.52 12.55 19.79
C LEU A 163 11.66 11.23 20.54
N VAL A 164 11.09 11.16 21.74
CA VAL A 164 10.94 9.91 22.51
C VAL A 164 9.47 9.68 22.80
N GLN A 165 9.01 8.44 22.59
CA GLN A 165 7.67 7.98 22.96
C GLN A 165 7.78 6.87 23.99
N LEU A 166 7.22 7.08 25.18
CA LEU A 166 7.07 6.07 26.22
C LEU A 166 5.68 5.47 26.15
N THR A 167 5.56 4.15 26.06
CA THR A 167 4.28 3.43 25.98
C THR A 167 4.14 2.45 27.14
N GLU A 168 3.08 2.62 27.94
CA GLU A 168 2.63 1.64 28.91
C GLU A 168 1.51 0.77 28.31
N HIS A 169 1.69 -0.55 28.31
CA HIS A 169 0.70 -1.50 27.80
C HIS A 169 -0.45 -1.69 28.79
N ARG A 170 -1.57 -1.01 28.55
CA ARG A 170 -2.80 -1.14 29.34
C ARG A 170 -3.97 -1.57 28.47
N ARG A 171 -4.93 -2.26 29.08
CA ARG A 171 -6.26 -2.47 28.49
C ARG A 171 -7.25 -1.49 29.15
N PRO A 172 -8.18 -0.89 28.40
CA PRO A 172 -8.49 -1.15 26.99
C PRO A 172 -7.58 -0.42 25.98
N ARG A 173 -6.80 0.58 26.41
CA ARG A 173 -5.94 1.41 25.55
C ARG A 173 -4.55 1.55 26.18
N ASN A 174 -3.52 1.55 25.35
CA ASN A 174 -2.18 1.86 25.81
C ASN A 174 -2.10 3.32 26.25
N ARG A 175 -1.31 3.57 27.30
CA ARG A 175 -0.98 4.93 27.73
C ARG A 175 0.32 5.38 27.10
N VAL A 176 0.38 6.63 26.68
CA VAL A 176 1.54 7.21 26.01
C VAL A 176 1.95 8.55 26.62
N ALA A 177 3.25 8.80 26.63
CA ALA A 177 3.86 10.09 26.95
C ALA A 177 4.96 10.40 25.93
N PHE A 178 5.10 11.68 25.56
CA PHE A 178 6.10 12.13 24.59
C PHE A 178 7.12 13.04 25.28
N PHE A 179 8.37 12.95 24.83
CA PHE A 179 9.50 13.70 25.38
C PHE A 179 10.41 14.18 24.24
N ASP A 180 11.17 15.24 24.51
CA ASP A 180 12.30 15.64 23.67
C ASP A 180 13.45 14.62 23.76
N GLY A 181 14.52 14.86 22.99
CA GLY A 181 15.70 13.98 22.97
C GLY A 181 16.51 13.90 24.26
N GLU A 182 16.15 14.68 25.29
CA GLU A 182 16.79 14.72 26.61
C GLU A 182 15.80 14.32 27.72
N PHE A 183 14.74 13.58 27.37
CA PHE A 183 13.68 13.14 28.28
C PHE A 183 12.91 14.28 28.99
N ARG A 184 12.91 15.50 28.45
CA ARG A 184 12.02 16.56 28.93
C ARG A 184 10.64 16.33 28.34
N ARG A 185 9.64 16.26 29.22
CA ARG A 185 8.26 15.94 28.82
C ARG A 185 7.71 17.03 27.90
N LEU A 186 7.12 16.61 26.78
CA LEU A 186 6.35 17.51 25.93
C LEU A 186 4.99 17.78 26.57
N PRO A 187 4.40 18.97 26.35
CA PRO A 187 3.07 19.30 26.88
C PRO A 187 1.98 18.33 26.42
N PHE A 188 0.85 18.27 27.12
CA PHE A 188 -0.27 17.42 26.73
C PHE A 188 -1.20 18.03 25.68
N THR A 189 -1.03 19.31 25.38
CA THR A 189 -1.81 20.03 24.37
C THR A 189 -1.19 19.78 22.99
N PRO A 190 -2.00 19.42 21.96
CA PRO A 190 -1.50 19.25 20.60
C PRO A 190 -0.84 20.50 20.03
N GLU A 191 -1.28 21.69 20.45
CA GLU A 191 -0.78 22.97 20.00
C GLU A 191 0.67 23.21 20.44
N GLU A 192 1.05 22.76 21.64
CA GLU A 192 2.39 22.98 22.19
C GLU A 192 3.31 21.78 21.96
N SER A 193 2.78 20.55 22.01
CA SER A 193 3.58 19.35 21.73
C SER A 193 3.76 19.05 20.25
N GLY A 194 2.86 19.58 19.42
CA GLY A 194 2.79 19.22 18.00
C GLY A 194 2.33 17.78 17.76
N ILE A 195 1.75 17.09 18.76
CA ILE A 195 1.30 15.71 18.66
C ILE A 195 -0.16 15.58 19.12
N ARG A 196 -1.00 15.00 18.26
CA ARG A 196 -2.37 14.65 18.61
C ARG A 196 -2.53 13.13 18.63
N VAL A 197 -2.96 12.57 19.76
CA VAL A 197 -3.27 11.14 19.87
C VAL A 197 -4.71 10.85 19.46
N ASN A 198 -4.97 9.67 18.90
CA ASN A 198 -6.31 9.17 18.67
C ASN A 198 -6.87 8.58 19.98
N PRO A 199 -7.86 9.24 20.62
CA PRO A 199 -8.39 8.81 21.91
C PRO A 199 -9.13 7.46 21.85
N ALA A 200 -9.48 6.97 20.66
CA ALA A 200 -10.07 5.64 20.52
C ALA A 200 -9.04 4.52 20.74
N ILE A 201 -7.74 4.80 20.53
CA ILE A 201 -6.67 3.78 20.51
C ILE A 201 -5.65 4.01 21.64
N LEU A 202 -5.35 5.27 21.94
CA LEU A 202 -4.33 5.68 22.90
C LEU A 202 -4.91 6.61 23.95
N GLU A 203 -4.28 6.58 25.12
CA GLU A 203 -4.54 7.50 26.21
C GLU A 203 -3.28 8.30 26.50
N LEU A 204 -3.33 9.61 26.29
CA LEU A 204 -2.22 10.49 26.68
C LEU A 204 -2.19 10.57 28.20
N HIS A 205 -1.06 10.26 28.82
CA HIS A 205 -0.98 10.10 30.27
C HIS A 205 0.38 10.55 30.82
N GLU A 206 0.42 10.96 32.09
CA GLU A 206 1.68 11.14 32.82
C GLU A 206 2.29 9.79 33.16
N LEU A 207 3.41 9.47 32.53
CA LEU A 207 4.17 8.25 32.82
C LEU A 207 5.49 8.61 33.53
N PRO A 208 5.91 7.81 34.53
CA PRO A 208 7.18 8.04 35.22
C PRO A 208 8.33 7.96 34.20
N LEU A 209 9.39 8.74 34.44
CA LEU A 209 10.60 8.60 33.64
C LEU A 209 11.23 7.22 33.90
N PRO A 210 11.84 6.61 32.87
CA PRO A 210 12.66 5.42 33.06
C PRO A 210 13.74 5.65 34.13
N VAL A 211 14.06 4.63 34.91
CA VAL A 211 15.09 4.68 35.96
C VAL A 211 16.45 5.00 35.33
N HIS A 212 16.76 4.36 34.20
CA HIS A 212 18.01 4.53 33.47
C HIS A 212 17.86 5.47 32.25
N ALA A 213 17.07 6.55 32.38
CA ALA A 213 16.77 7.49 31.30
C ALA A 213 18.03 8.00 30.55
N SER A 214 19.08 8.40 31.28
CA SER A 214 20.33 8.85 30.66
C SER A 214 21.04 7.75 29.89
N GLU A 215 21.09 6.53 30.42
CA GLU A 215 21.73 5.39 29.74
C GLU A 215 20.96 4.96 28.49
N LEU A 216 19.62 5.05 28.52
CA LEU A 216 18.78 4.82 27.34
C LEU A 216 19.06 5.81 26.22
N ILE A 217 19.21 7.10 26.55
CA ILE A 217 19.58 8.14 25.57
C ILE A 217 20.93 7.82 24.95
N GLU A 218 21.95 7.57 25.78
CA GLU A 218 23.31 7.30 25.29
C GLU A 218 23.36 6.05 24.42
N MET A 219 22.71 4.96 24.86
CA MET A 219 22.57 3.74 24.06
C MET A 219 21.90 4.03 22.70
N ALA A 220 20.80 4.78 22.67
CA ALA A 220 20.12 5.13 21.42
C ALA A 220 21.00 6.01 20.50
N LYS A 221 21.74 6.97 21.05
CA LYS A 221 22.68 7.84 20.32
C LYS A 221 23.83 7.03 19.72
N GLU A 222 24.44 6.13 20.50
CA GLU A 222 25.55 5.30 20.04
C GLU A 222 25.12 4.32 18.95
N ILE A 223 24.02 3.60 19.16
CA ILE A 223 23.45 2.68 18.17
C ILE A 223 23.13 3.44 16.87
N SER A 224 22.45 4.58 16.97
CA SER A 224 22.11 5.39 15.79
C SER A 224 23.34 5.92 15.05
N SER A 225 24.39 6.33 15.77
CA SER A 225 25.65 6.84 15.19
C SER A 225 26.46 5.78 14.45
N ALA A 226 26.26 4.51 14.79
CA ALA A 226 26.91 3.38 14.13
C ALA A 226 26.15 2.90 12.88
N MET A 227 24.91 3.35 12.67
CA MET A 227 24.10 2.91 11.55
C MET A 227 24.31 3.76 10.28
N PRO A 228 24.42 3.14 9.09
CA PRO A 228 24.54 3.86 7.83
C PRO A 228 23.16 4.29 7.31
N THR A 229 22.37 4.98 8.14
CA THR A 229 21.06 5.52 7.77
C THR A 229 20.79 6.83 8.51
N PRO A 230 20.21 7.84 7.84
CA PRO A 230 19.95 9.13 8.48
C PRO A 230 18.81 9.10 9.50
N PHE A 231 18.02 8.02 9.54
CA PHE A 231 16.96 7.83 10.51
C PHE A 231 16.82 6.36 10.88
N VAL A 232 16.51 6.10 12.14
CA VAL A 232 16.04 4.80 12.64
C VAL A 232 15.23 5.04 13.90
N ARG A 233 14.09 4.35 14.04
CA ARG A 233 13.42 4.25 15.34
C ARG A 233 14.02 3.07 16.10
N ILE A 234 14.44 3.32 17.34
CA ILE A 234 15.07 2.32 18.21
C ILE A 234 14.15 2.10 19.41
N ASP A 235 13.70 0.87 19.59
CA ASP A 235 12.81 0.50 20.68
C ASP A 235 13.65 -0.17 21.77
N LEU A 236 13.64 0.40 22.97
CA LEU A 236 14.41 -0.03 24.13
C LEU A 236 13.49 -0.33 25.32
N TYR A 237 13.97 -1.16 26.24
CA TYR A 237 13.34 -1.45 27.52
C TYR A 237 14.22 -0.97 28.66
N ASP A 238 13.60 -0.36 29.68
CA ASP A 238 14.24 -0.05 30.95
C ASP A 238 14.10 -1.24 31.91
N THR A 239 15.21 -1.85 32.31
CA THR A 239 15.22 -3.03 33.20
C THR A 239 15.99 -2.72 34.48
N PRO A 240 15.81 -3.50 35.56
CA PRO A 240 16.58 -3.31 36.79
C PRO A 240 18.10 -3.40 36.61
N ASP A 241 18.55 -4.11 35.58
CA ASP A 241 19.97 -4.32 35.26
C ASP A 241 20.46 -3.42 34.12
N GLY A 242 19.72 -2.34 33.83
CA GLY A 242 20.03 -1.35 32.81
C GLY A 242 19.24 -1.52 31.49
N PRO A 243 19.53 -0.68 30.48
CA PRO A 243 18.85 -0.69 29.20
C PRO A 243 19.00 -2.00 28.41
N VAL A 244 17.93 -2.43 27.74
CA VAL A 244 17.95 -3.59 26.83
C VAL A 244 17.34 -3.22 25.48
N PHE A 245 17.99 -3.64 24.39
CA PHE A 245 17.49 -3.47 23.04
C PHE A 245 16.30 -4.37 22.72
N GLY A 246 15.25 -3.77 22.16
CA GLY A 246 14.05 -4.43 21.66
C GLY A 246 14.11 -4.68 20.16
N GLU A 247 13.91 -3.63 19.36
CA GLU A 247 13.88 -3.73 17.90
C GLU A 247 14.25 -2.42 17.17
N PHE A 248 14.54 -2.54 15.88
CA PHE A 248 14.67 -1.42 14.96
C PHE A 248 13.42 -1.26 14.11
N THR A 249 13.10 -0.02 13.74
CA THR A 249 12.13 0.29 12.70
C THR A 249 12.69 1.35 11.75
N PHE A 250 12.92 0.95 10.50
CA PHE A 250 13.50 1.80 9.44
C PHE A 250 12.45 2.41 8.51
N THR A 251 11.25 1.85 8.50
CA THR A 251 10.14 2.16 7.58
C THR A 251 9.07 3.03 8.24
N PRO A 252 8.09 3.51 7.46
CA PRO A 252 7.05 4.34 8.03
C PRO A 252 6.33 3.67 9.21
N GLY A 253 6.17 4.43 10.29
CA GLY A 253 5.57 4.01 11.55
C GLY A 253 4.27 4.75 11.86
N THR A 254 3.88 4.82 13.13
CA THR A 254 2.60 5.39 13.58
C THR A 254 2.28 6.78 13.02
N PHE A 255 3.21 7.74 13.11
CA PHE A 255 3.00 9.10 12.60
C PHE A 255 2.79 9.18 11.08
N TYR A 256 3.25 8.18 10.32
CA TYR A 256 3.02 8.12 8.87
C TYR A 256 1.61 7.63 8.54
N TYR A 257 1.08 6.68 9.32
CA TYR A 257 -0.24 6.12 9.07
C TYR A 257 -1.38 6.99 9.61
N GLU A 258 -1.03 7.98 10.44
CA GLU A 258 -1.92 9.00 11.03
C GLU A 258 -3.14 8.41 11.75
N ASP A 259 -3.04 7.14 12.18
CA ASP A 259 -4.14 6.38 12.76
C ASP A 259 -4.17 6.44 14.29
N ARG A 260 -2.99 6.33 14.92
CA ARG A 260 -2.79 6.35 16.37
C ARG A 260 -2.33 7.71 16.87
N GLU A 261 -1.44 8.36 16.12
CA GLU A 261 -0.90 9.69 16.41
C GLU A 261 -0.79 10.51 15.13
N VAL A 262 -1.01 11.82 15.23
CA VAL A 262 -0.84 12.79 14.14
C VAL A 262 0.20 13.82 14.57
N MET A 263 1.19 14.03 13.71
CA MET A 263 2.28 14.98 13.89
C MET A 263 1.93 16.31 13.21
N SER A 264 2.16 17.43 13.90
CA SER A 264 2.03 18.77 13.32
C SER A 264 3.12 19.03 12.29
N ALA A 265 2.85 19.93 11.34
CA ALA A 265 3.85 20.37 10.36
C ALA A 265 5.10 20.98 11.03
N ALA A 266 4.94 21.68 12.16
CA ALA A 266 6.06 22.28 12.88
C ALA A 266 7.03 21.22 13.44
N LEU A 267 6.49 20.19 14.11
CA LEU A 267 7.30 19.08 14.60
C LEU A 267 7.89 18.26 13.44
N SER A 268 7.12 18.06 12.36
CA SER A 268 7.59 17.39 11.14
C SER A 268 8.80 18.10 10.53
N LYS A 269 8.79 19.44 10.44
CA LYS A 269 9.93 20.25 9.96
C LYS A 269 11.14 20.16 10.89
N GLN A 270 10.92 20.15 12.21
CA GLN A 270 12.00 19.99 13.18
C GLN A 270 12.71 18.64 12.99
N LEU A 271 11.96 17.55 12.94
CA LEU A 271 12.52 16.21 12.73
C LEU A 271 13.15 16.06 11.33
N GLY A 272 12.58 16.69 10.30
CA GLY A 272 13.14 16.70 8.95
C GLY A 272 14.48 17.43 8.88
N SER A 273 14.65 18.50 9.67
CA SER A 273 15.94 19.20 9.78
C SER A 273 17.03 18.31 10.39
N LEU A 274 16.70 17.50 11.41
CA LEU A 274 17.63 16.53 11.99
C LEU A 274 18.00 15.43 10.98
N TRP A 275 17.03 14.97 10.19
CA TRP A 275 17.25 14.00 9.13
C TRP A 275 18.25 14.51 8.08
N LEU A 276 18.08 15.73 7.57
CA LEU A 276 19.00 16.31 6.58
C LEU A 276 20.41 16.52 7.14
N GLN A 277 20.54 16.89 8.41
CA GLN A 277 21.83 16.97 9.11
C GLN A 277 22.51 15.60 9.20
N ALA A 278 21.73 14.55 9.48
CA ALA A 278 22.22 13.18 9.51
C ALA A 278 22.68 12.70 8.11
N GLU A 279 21.95 13.02 7.04
CA GLU A 279 22.36 12.72 5.66
C GLU A 279 23.69 13.38 5.29
N THR A 280 23.85 14.66 5.66
CA THR A 280 25.09 15.41 5.46
C THR A 280 26.26 14.74 6.20
N SER A 281 26.05 14.38 7.46
CA SER A 281 27.06 13.71 8.30
C SER A 281 27.51 12.36 7.74
N LEU A 282 26.58 11.59 7.15
CA LEU A 282 26.88 10.32 6.50
C LEU A 282 27.67 10.49 5.20
N CYS A 283 27.32 11.50 4.40
CA CYS A 283 28.05 11.84 3.17
C CYS A 283 29.49 12.30 3.44
N ASP A 284 29.74 13.02 4.54
CA ASP A 284 31.09 13.45 4.93
C ASP A 284 31.94 12.29 5.46
N ARG A 285 31.36 11.32 6.16
CA ARG A 285 32.06 10.09 6.60
C ARG A 285 32.47 9.17 5.44
N ASP A 286 31.64 9.07 4.40
CA ASP A 286 31.95 8.30 3.19
C ASP A 286 33.14 8.86 2.40
N ARG A 287 33.47 10.15 2.59
CA ARG A 287 34.67 10.79 2.05
C ARG A 287 35.91 10.60 2.93
N GLY A 288 35.77 10.01 4.13
CA GLY A 288 36.81 10.03 5.18
C GLY A 288 37.21 8.70 5.85
N SER A 289 36.46 7.59 5.77
CA SER A 289 36.84 6.36 6.49
C SER A 289 36.23 5.05 5.98
N HIS A 290 37.05 3.99 5.93
CA HIS A 290 36.72 2.64 5.41
C HIS A 290 36.11 1.65 6.43
N SER A 291 35.91 2.03 7.69
CA SER A 291 35.67 1.05 8.78
C SER A 291 34.24 0.50 8.90
N ALA A 292 33.21 1.25 8.50
CA ALA A 292 31.81 0.80 8.66
C ALA A 292 31.38 -0.26 7.63
N ARG A 293 32.04 -0.32 6.46
CA ARG A 293 31.77 -1.34 5.43
C ARG A 293 32.29 -2.73 5.82
N GLU A 294 33.28 -2.82 6.69
CA GLU A 294 33.89 -4.10 7.09
C GLU A 294 33.00 -4.90 8.05
N LEU A 295 32.26 -4.25 8.95
CA LEU A 295 31.31 -4.92 9.86
C LEU A 295 30.10 -5.53 9.12
N LEU A 296 29.59 -4.86 8.09
CA LEU A 296 28.42 -5.33 7.32
C LEU A 296 28.78 -6.38 6.25
N GLY A 297 30.02 -6.38 5.73
CA GLY A 297 30.47 -7.32 4.69
C GLY A 297 30.73 -8.75 5.18
N VAL A 298 30.93 -8.95 6.50
CA VAL A 298 31.20 -10.28 7.07
C VAL A 298 29.92 -11.12 7.25
N LEU A 299 28.74 -10.48 7.31
CA LEU A 299 27.47 -11.15 7.61
C LEU A 299 26.75 -11.73 6.37
N SER A 300 27.18 -11.42 5.14
CA SER A 300 26.52 -11.85 3.89
C SER A 300 27.04 -13.19 3.31
N ALA A 301 28.04 -13.82 3.92
CA ALA A 301 28.68 -15.02 3.38
C ALA A 301 28.10 -16.31 4.00
N GLY A 302 26.95 -16.79 3.50
CA GLY A 302 26.45 -18.09 3.96
C GLY A 302 25.09 -18.58 3.47
N THR A 303 24.87 -18.75 2.16
CA THR A 303 23.90 -19.76 1.67
C THR A 303 24.13 -20.15 0.21
N PRO A 304 24.29 -21.44 -0.17
CA PRO A 304 24.42 -21.87 -1.56
C PRO A 304 23.05 -22.17 -2.20
N ARG A 305 22.81 -21.65 -3.42
CA ARG A 305 21.65 -21.99 -4.26
C ARG A 305 21.75 -23.43 -4.78
N ARG A 306 20.71 -24.25 -4.57
CA ARG A 306 20.51 -25.54 -5.26
C ARG A 306 19.26 -25.49 -6.15
N GLN A 307 19.43 -25.89 -7.42
CA GLN A 307 18.35 -26.21 -8.35
C GLN A 307 17.60 -27.46 -7.88
N VAL A 308 16.26 -27.42 -7.90
CA VAL A 308 15.41 -28.60 -7.77
C VAL A 308 14.48 -28.66 -8.98
N SER A 309 14.53 -29.77 -9.71
CA SER A 309 13.58 -30.16 -10.74
C SER A 309 12.39 -30.87 -10.10
N VAL A 310 11.16 -30.56 -10.55
CA VAL A 310 9.95 -31.26 -10.10
C VAL A 310 9.22 -31.83 -11.31
N ALA A 311 9.01 -33.15 -11.28
CA ALA A 311 8.23 -33.90 -12.25
C ALA A 311 6.75 -33.90 -11.86
N LEU A 312 5.88 -33.60 -12.84
CA LEU A 312 4.42 -33.63 -12.71
C LEU A 312 3.90 -35.07 -12.54
N ARG A 313 3.06 -35.30 -11.53
CA ARG A 313 2.12 -36.42 -11.49
C ARG A 313 0.70 -35.90 -11.39
N THR A 314 -0.12 -36.30 -12.35
CA THR A 314 -1.56 -36.07 -12.41
C THR A 314 -2.27 -37.03 -11.46
N GLY A 315 -3.18 -36.49 -10.65
CA GLY A 315 -4.10 -37.25 -9.81
C GLY A 315 -5.46 -36.58 -9.81
N SER A 316 -6.45 -37.25 -10.40
CA SER A 316 -7.86 -36.87 -10.39
C SER A 316 -8.47 -37.04 -9.00
N PHE A 317 -9.16 -36.02 -8.49
CA PHE A 317 -10.09 -36.18 -7.36
C PHE A 317 -11.43 -35.54 -7.67
N ALA A 318 -12.47 -36.27 -7.29
CA ALA A 318 -13.88 -36.05 -7.59
C ALA A 318 -14.44 -34.82 -6.86
N LEU A 319 -15.37 -34.15 -7.54
CA LEU A 319 -16.18 -33.04 -7.03
C LEU A 319 -17.14 -33.55 -5.95
N GLU A 320 -16.94 -33.11 -4.71
CA GLU A 320 -18.01 -33.09 -3.72
C GLU A 320 -18.56 -31.67 -3.59
N ASP A 321 -19.88 -31.60 -3.77
CA ASP A 321 -20.76 -30.44 -3.70
C ASP A 321 -20.75 -29.85 -2.28
N ARG A 322 -20.00 -28.76 -2.10
CA ARG A 322 -20.17 -27.85 -0.96
C ARG A 322 -20.79 -26.57 -1.50
N SER A 323 -22.04 -26.33 -1.15
CA SER A 323 -22.69 -25.03 -1.28
C SER A 323 -21.93 -23.99 -0.45
N ALA A 324 -20.89 -23.41 -1.02
CA ALA A 324 -20.16 -22.29 -0.46
C ALA A 324 -21.11 -21.08 -0.39
N MET A 325 -21.40 -20.61 0.82
CA MET A 325 -21.97 -19.27 0.99
C MET A 325 -21.00 -18.28 0.35
N ALA A 326 -21.49 -17.44 -0.57
CA ALA A 326 -20.69 -16.37 -1.17
C ALA A 326 -20.10 -15.50 -0.06
N PRO A 327 -18.81 -15.11 -0.13
CA PRO A 327 -18.21 -14.23 0.87
C PRO A 327 -19.02 -12.93 0.99
N GLU A 328 -19.26 -12.49 2.22
CA GLU A 328 -19.94 -11.22 2.50
C GLU A 328 -19.07 -10.06 1.95
N ILE A 329 -19.63 -9.25 1.06
CA ILE A 329 -18.97 -8.04 0.56
C ILE A 329 -19.06 -6.91 1.60
N SER A 330 -18.07 -6.03 1.62
CA SER A 330 -18.08 -4.87 2.52
C SER A 330 -19.32 -4.02 2.33
N ALA A 331 -19.87 -3.51 3.44
CA ALA A 331 -20.93 -2.51 3.38
C ALA A 331 -20.42 -1.25 2.66
N PHE A 332 -21.29 -0.59 1.89
CA PHE A 332 -20.96 0.59 1.11
C PHE A 332 -22.09 1.61 1.13
N ARG A 333 -21.80 2.88 0.81
CA ARG A 333 -22.78 3.97 0.83
C ARG A 333 -23.97 3.65 -0.07
N GLY A 334 -25.15 3.62 0.54
CA GLY A 334 -26.39 3.34 -0.17
C GLY A 334 -26.64 1.84 -0.40
N SER A 335 -25.90 0.92 0.21
CA SER A 335 -26.18 -0.51 0.11
C SER A 335 -27.48 -0.92 0.82
N ALA A 336 -27.87 -0.21 1.88
CA ALA A 336 -29.10 -0.49 2.63
C ALA A 336 -30.35 -0.21 1.78
N SER A 337 -31.34 -1.10 1.86
CA SER A 337 -32.54 -1.10 0.99
C SER A 337 -33.50 0.04 1.27
N ASP A 338 -33.49 0.60 2.48
CA ASP A 338 -34.25 1.76 2.92
C ASP A 338 -33.62 3.10 2.48
N VAL A 339 -32.36 3.10 2.07
CA VAL A 339 -31.67 4.29 1.55
C VAL A 339 -32.03 4.50 0.07
N VAL A 340 -32.96 5.41 -0.20
CA VAL A 340 -33.48 5.66 -1.56
C VAL A 340 -32.77 6.80 -2.32
N ARG A 341 -31.78 7.46 -1.71
CA ARG A 341 -31.09 8.63 -2.29
C ARG A 341 -29.59 8.58 -1.97
N ASP A 342 -28.74 8.92 -2.94
CA ASP A 342 -27.30 9.08 -2.75
C ASP A 342 -27.04 10.47 -2.16
N ALA A 343 -26.66 10.53 -0.89
CA ALA A 343 -26.45 11.79 -0.19
C ALA A 343 -25.26 12.61 -0.72
N MET A 344 -24.26 11.96 -1.34
CA MET A 344 -23.07 12.62 -1.84
C MET A 344 -23.34 13.34 -3.18
N HIS A 345 -24.17 12.74 -4.03
CA HIS A 345 -24.47 13.26 -5.37
C HIS A 345 -25.85 13.91 -5.46
N ASP A 346 -26.66 13.76 -4.41
CA ASP A 346 -28.02 14.25 -4.29
C ASP A 346 -28.96 13.75 -5.40
N VAL A 347 -28.90 12.45 -5.69
CA VAL A 347 -29.71 11.79 -6.74
C VAL A 347 -30.47 10.58 -6.19
N PRO A 348 -31.64 10.21 -6.75
CA PRO A 348 -32.32 8.97 -6.38
C PRO A 348 -31.45 7.73 -6.69
N ILE A 349 -31.56 6.70 -5.86
CA ILE A 349 -30.94 5.39 -6.09
C ILE A 349 -32.01 4.42 -6.62
N ARG A 350 -31.78 3.88 -7.81
CA ARG A 350 -32.61 2.87 -8.47
C ARG A 350 -31.92 1.50 -8.36
N ARG A 351 -32.67 0.46 -8.00
CA ARG A 351 -32.15 -0.87 -7.72
C ARG A 351 -32.77 -1.92 -8.61
N PHE A 352 -31.93 -2.82 -9.12
CA PHE A 352 -32.32 -3.89 -10.02
C PHE A 352 -31.61 -5.19 -9.65
N THR A 353 -32.20 -6.32 -10.01
CA THR A 353 -31.60 -7.64 -9.80
C THR A 353 -31.01 -8.25 -11.07
N SER A 354 -31.16 -7.55 -12.20
CA SER A 354 -30.61 -7.94 -13.50
C SER A 354 -30.34 -6.69 -14.32
N LEU A 355 -29.24 -6.68 -15.08
CA LEU A 355 -28.94 -5.59 -16.01
C LEU A 355 -29.98 -5.47 -17.13
N SER A 356 -30.64 -6.58 -17.50
CA SER A 356 -31.71 -6.59 -18.52
C SER A 356 -32.95 -5.79 -18.13
N ASP A 357 -33.17 -5.60 -16.83
CA ASP A 357 -34.37 -4.99 -16.29
C ASP A 357 -34.15 -3.50 -15.99
N VAL A 358 -32.94 -3.01 -16.22
CA VAL A 358 -32.57 -1.63 -15.93
C VAL A 358 -33.20 -0.71 -16.98
N GLU A 359 -34.05 0.18 -16.49
CA GLU A 359 -34.58 1.31 -17.27
C GLU A 359 -33.83 2.59 -16.89
N ILE A 360 -33.05 3.12 -17.84
CA ILE A 360 -32.34 4.39 -17.65
C ILE A 360 -33.34 5.54 -17.72
N ASP A 361 -33.24 6.44 -16.73
CA ASP A 361 -33.99 7.69 -16.70
C ASP A 361 -33.30 8.66 -17.63
N THR A 362 -33.95 8.99 -18.74
CA THR A 362 -33.39 9.85 -19.78
C THR A 362 -33.57 11.34 -19.47
N GLU A 363 -34.27 11.67 -18.38
CA GLU A 363 -34.64 13.05 -18.05
C GLU A 363 -33.96 13.55 -16.78
N SER A 364 -33.73 12.66 -15.80
CA SER A 364 -33.23 13.02 -14.47
C SER A 364 -32.01 12.20 -14.05
N PRO A 365 -31.02 12.83 -13.40
CA PRO A 365 -29.87 12.09 -12.86
C PRO A 365 -30.28 11.04 -11.81
N ALA A 366 -29.64 9.88 -11.86
CA ALA A 366 -29.89 8.79 -10.93
C ALA A 366 -28.65 7.89 -10.77
N ARG A 367 -28.52 7.29 -9.58
CA ARG A 367 -27.56 6.21 -9.32
C ARG A 367 -28.27 4.86 -9.45
N TYR A 368 -27.60 3.91 -10.07
CA TYR A 368 -28.11 2.58 -10.37
C TYR A 368 -27.25 1.54 -9.66
N ILE A 369 -27.91 0.64 -8.93
CA ILE A 369 -27.26 -0.50 -8.27
C ILE A 369 -27.92 -1.77 -8.79
N VAL A 370 -27.15 -2.59 -9.50
CA VAL A 370 -27.62 -3.88 -10.02
C VAL A 370 -26.95 -5.01 -9.23
N SER A 371 -27.75 -5.75 -8.48
CA SER A 371 -27.29 -6.87 -7.64
C SER A 371 -27.83 -8.19 -8.20
N GLU A 372 -27.04 -8.86 -9.05
CA GLU A 372 -27.42 -10.12 -9.66
C GLU A 372 -27.33 -11.28 -8.66
N ARG A 373 -28.31 -12.19 -8.71
CA ARG A 373 -28.50 -13.25 -7.68
C ARG A 373 -27.31 -14.20 -7.49
N HIS A 374 -26.46 -14.34 -8.50
CA HIS A 374 -25.31 -15.24 -8.51
C HIS A 374 -23.97 -14.49 -8.47
N ASP A 375 -24.01 -13.18 -8.25
CA ASP A 375 -22.83 -12.34 -8.21
C ASP A 375 -22.76 -11.58 -6.88
N PRO A 376 -21.68 -11.75 -6.10
CA PRO A 376 -21.51 -10.98 -4.89
C PRO A 376 -21.28 -9.49 -5.14
N LEU A 377 -20.76 -9.08 -6.31
CA LEU A 377 -20.39 -7.69 -6.58
C LEU A 377 -21.49 -6.93 -7.35
N PRO A 378 -22.03 -5.81 -6.83
CA PRO A 378 -22.99 -5.02 -7.58
C PRO A 378 -22.32 -4.30 -8.77
N LEU A 379 -23.08 -4.07 -9.84
CA LEU A 379 -22.76 -3.03 -10.82
C LEU A 379 -23.31 -1.71 -10.29
N ASP A 380 -22.43 -0.75 -10.00
CA ASP A 380 -22.78 0.51 -9.36
C ASP A 380 -22.32 1.69 -10.22
N PHE A 381 -23.29 2.45 -10.73
CA PHE A 381 -23.03 3.50 -11.70
C PHE A 381 -23.97 4.69 -11.54
N LEU A 382 -23.48 5.86 -11.94
CA LEU A 382 -24.17 7.14 -11.81
C LEU A 382 -24.35 7.76 -13.19
N VAL A 383 -25.58 8.16 -13.52
CA VAL A 383 -25.95 8.72 -14.83
C VAL A 383 -26.46 10.15 -14.67
N TYR A 384 -25.97 11.06 -15.51
CA TYR A 384 -26.55 12.38 -15.73
C TYR A 384 -26.94 12.50 -17.21
N PRO A 385 -28.22 12.30 -17.55
CA PRO A 385 -28.68 12.35 -18.93
C PRO A 385 -28.66 13.79 -19.46
N ARG A 386 -28.30 13.95 -20.74
CA ARG A 386 -28.31 15.21 -21.49
C ARG A 386 -28.61 14.95 -22.97
N ASP A 387 -29.11 15.96 -23.65
CA ASP A 387 -29.28 15.94 -25.11
C ASP A 387 -27.91 16.04 -25.81
N SER A 388 -27.29 14.89 -26.08
CA SER A 388 -25.98 14.82 -26.71
C SER A 388 -25.76 13.51 -27.45
N ASP A 389 -25.10 13.60 -28.61
CA ASP A 389 -24.64 12.45 -29.39
C ASP A 389 -23.52 11.64 -28.68
N ARG A 390 -23.05 12.06 -27.51
CA ARG A 390 -21.95 11.40 -26.78
C ARG A 390 -22.30 11.13 -25.32
N VAL A 391 -21.80 10.00 -24.82
CA VAL A 391 -21.71 9.71 -23.38
C VAL A 391 -20.24 9.78 -22.96
N LEU A 392 -19.94 10.61 -21.98
CA LEU A 392 -18.64 10.68 -21.35
C LEU A 392 -18.62 9.80 -20.10
N VAL A 393 -17.74 8.80 -20.10
CA VAL A 393 -17.66 7.76 -19.05
C VAL A 393 -16.44 8.00 -18.17
N GLY A 394 -16.66 8.24 -16.87
CA GLY A 394 -15.60 8.47 -15.89
C GLY A 394 -15.24 7.21 -15.10
N LEU A 395 -13.95 6.88 -15.07
CA LEU A 395 -13.39 5.71 -14.37
C LEU A 395 -12.34 6.15 -13.35
N HIS A 396 -12.46 5.64 -12.12
CA HIS A 396 -11.63 6.11 -11.02
C HIS A 396 -10.27 5.39 -10.91
N GLY A 397 -9.26 6.11 -10.41
CA GLY A 397 -7.95 5.56 -10.04
C GLY A 397 -7.91 4.93 -8.65
N ALA A 398 -6.71 4.93 -8.05
CA ALA A 398 -6.48 4.44 -6.69
C ALA A 398 -7.24 5.25 -5.63
N GLU A 399 -7.83 4.55 -4.67
CA GLU A 399 -8.54 5.16 -3.55
C GLU A 399 -7.80 4.92 -2.23
N PHE A 400 -7.79 5.94 -1.37
CA PHE A 400 -7.28 5.79 -0.01
C PHE A 400 -8.39 5.29 0.91
N ARG A 401 -8.46 3.97 1.13
CA ARG A 401 -9.62 3.30 1.78
C ARG A 401 -9.89 3.70 3.23
N LYS A 402 -8.96 4.40 3.90
CA LYS A 402 -9.19 4.97 5.25
C LYS A 402 -10.13 6.18 5.24
N THR A 403 -10.20 6.93 4.14
CA THR A 403 -11.03 8.15 4.04
C THR A 403 -12.02 8.10 2.88
N ALA A 404 -11.82 7.18 1.93
CA ALA A 404 -12.70 7.01 0.79
C ALA A 404 -13.91 6.16 1.19
N ASP A 405 -15.10 6.75 1.07
CA ASP A 405 -16.38 6.06 1.23
C ASP A 405 -16.87 5.56 -0.14
N LEU A 406 -16.97 4.23 -0.29
CA LEU A 406 -17.39 3.60 -1.54
C LEU A 406 -18.90 3.70 -1.76
N PRO A 407 -19.38 3.77 -3.01
CA PRO A 407 -18.59 3.75 -4.25
C PRO A 407 -17.92 5.10 -4.54
N LYS A 408 -16.86 5.03 -5.34
CA LYS A 408 -16.21 6.20 -5.91
C LYS A 408 -16.72 6.47 -7.32
N PHE A 409 -17.14 7.71 -7.56
CA PHE A 409 -17.33 8.27 -8.90
C PHE A 409 -16.34 9.42 -9.11
N GLN A 410 -15.29 9.20 -9.91
CA GLN A 410 -14.27 10.22 -10.18
C GLN A 410 -14.70 11.12 -11.35
N PHE A 411 -14.18 12.35 -11.38
CA PHE A 411 -14.44 13.39 -12.40
C PHE A 411 -15.82 14.04 -12.40
N VAL A 412 -16.74 13.68 -11.50
CA VAL A 412 -18.12 14.23 -11.48
C VAL A 412 -18.12 15.75 -11.61
N ARG A 413 -17.36 16.45 -10.77
CA ARG A 413 -17.28 17.93 -10.81
C ARG A 413 -16.77 18.47 -12.15
N SER A 414 -15.74 17.86 -12.73
CA SER A 414 -15.18 18.29 -14.01
C SER A 414 -16.13 18.00 -15.17
N PHE A 415 -16.80 16.85 -15.16
CA PHE A 415 -17.70 16.43 -16.24
C PHE A 415 -19.03 17.19 -16.21
N LEU A 416 -19.47 17.62 -15.03
CA LEU A 416 -20.66 18.45 -14.88
C LEU A 416 -20.55 19.78 -15.65
N THR A 417 -19.34 20.27 -15.93
CA THR A 417 -19.14 21.48 -16.75
C THR A 417 -19.24 21.24 -18.25
N ARG A 418 -19.42 20.00 -18.69
CA ARG A 418 -19.53 19.64 -20.10
C ARG A 418 -20.97 19.44 -20.54
N SER A 419 -21.20 19.37 -21.86
CA SER A 419 -22.53 19.22 -22.45
C SER A 419 -22.92 17.77 -22.77
N GLU A 420 -21.97 16.84 -22.81
CA GLU A 420 -22.24 15.42 -23.07
C GLU A 420 -23.06 14.77 -21.96
N SER A 421 -23.80 13.70 -22.29
CA SER A 421 -24.36 12.82 -21.25
C SER A 421 -23.22 12.23 -20.41
N LEU A 422 -23.42 12.03 -19.11
CA LEU A 422 -22.37 11.56 -18.21
C LEU A 422 -22.71 10.21 -17.61
N LEU A 423 -21.72 9.32 -17.58
CA LEU A 423 -21.76 8.04 -16.90
C LEU A 423 -20.52 7.92 -16.00
N PHE A 424 -20.68 7.46 -14.78
CA PHE A 424 -19.56 7.17 -13.88
C PHE A 424 -19.67 5.75 -13.37
N LEU A 425 -18.57 5.01 -13.44
CA LEU A 425 -18.52 3.60 -13.07
C LEU A 425 -17.66 3.42 -11.83
N ALA A 426 -18.18 2.68 -10.85
CA ALA A 426 -17.45 2.36 -9.64
C ALA A 426 -16.84 0.95 -9.72
N ASP A 427 -15.58 0.81 -9.31
CA ASP A 427 -14.94 -0.49 -9.24
C ASP A 427 -15.40 -1.26 -8.00
N SER A 428 -16.41 -2.12 -8.18
CA SER A 428 -16.94 -2.96 -7.10
C SER A 428 -16.00 -4.08 -6.67
N THR A 429 -14.89 -4.35 -7.40
CA THR A 429 -13.81 -5.24 -6.94
C THR A 429 -13.30 -4.81 -5.55
N LEU A 430 -13.31 -3.50 -5.29
CA LEU A 430 -12.89 -2.91 -4.01
C LEU A 430 -13.75 -3.38 -2.82
N LEU A 431 -14.98 -3.86 -3.05
CA LEU A 431 -15.87 -4.35 -2.00
C LEU A 431 -15.49 -5.73 -1.48
N GLN A 432 -14.56 -6.43 -2.12
CA GLN A 432 -14.07 -7.72 -1.64
C GLN A 432 -13.15 -7.60 -0.43
N ASN A 433 -12.51 -6.45 -0.24
CA ASN A 433 -11.60 -6.23 0.88
C ASN A 433 -11.40 -4.72 1.14
N ASP A 434 -11.56 -4.31 2.40
CA ASP A 434 -11.43 -2.91 2.83
C ASP A 434 -10.02 -2.33 2.72
N GLN A 435 -9.01 -3.17 2.51
CA GLN A 435 -7.63 -2.75 2.29
C GLN A 435 -7.25 -2.60 0.81
N LEU A 436 -8.12 -3.02 -0.13
CA LEU A 436 -7.85 -2.85 -1.55
C LEU A 436 -7.96 -1.37 -1.94
N ASN A 437 -6.85 -0.75 -2.30
CA ASN A 437 -6.86 0.61 -2.85
C ASN A 437 -7.11 0.64 -4.37
N LEU A 438 -6.95 -0.52 -5.03
CA LEU A 438 -7.03 -0.69 -6.47
C LEU A 438 -7.64 -2.05 -6.82
N GLY A 439 -8.57 -2.07 -7.77
CA GLY A 439 -9.26 -3.29 -8.21
C GLY A 439 -9.24 -3.54 -9.72
N TRP A 440 -8.97 -2.50 -10.52
CA TRP A 440 -8.96 -2.55 -12.00
C TRP A 440 -10.24 -3.14 -12.63
N MET A 441 -11.36 -3.17 -11.91
CA MET A 441 -12.56 -3.92 -12.32
C MET A 441 -12.25 -5.38 -12.65
N ALA A 442 -11.34 -5.99 -11.89
CA ALA A 442 -10.95 -7.38 -12.03
C ALA A 442 -12.09 -8.35 -11.64
N GLY A 443 -12.96 -7.93 -10.70
CA GLY A 443 -14.16 -8.63 -10.27
C GLY A 443 -13.92 -9.64 -9.17
N THR A 444 -14.38 -10.88 -9.38
CA THR A 444 -14.11 -12.06 -8.55
C THR A 444 -13.55 -13.19 -9.42
N GLU A 445 -13.10 -14.30 -8.85
CA GLU A 445 -12.65 -15.46 -9.66
C GLU A 445 -13.69 -15.88 -10.71
N GLY A 446 -14.94 -16.01 -10.27
CA GLY A 446 -16.07 -16.44 -11.10
C GLY A 446 -16.74 -15.32 -11.90
N ASN A 447 -16.50 -14.05 -11.55
CA ASN A 447 -17.16 -12.91 -12.17
C ASN A 447 -16.16 -11.89 -12.71
N HIS A 448 -16.19 -11.70 -14.03
CA HIS A 448 -15.33 -10.75 -14.72
C HIS A 448 -16.07 -9.43 -14.92
N LEU A 449 -15.66 -8.35 -14.24
CA LEU A 449 -16.44 -7.09 -14.26
C LEU A 449 -16.26 -6.25 -15.55
N LEU A 450 -15.08 -6.21 -16.19
CA LEU A 450 -14.88 -5.35 -17.39
C LEU A 450 -15.95 -5.54 -18.50
N PRO A 451 -16.27 -6.76 -19.01
CA PRO A 451 -17.33 -6.96 -20.00
C PRO A 451 -18.72 -6.62 -19.48
N ARG A 452 -18.94 -6.72 -18.17
CA ARG A 452 -20.23 -6.36 -17.58
C ARG A 452 -20.42 -4.86 -17.55
N TYR A 453 -19.38 -4.12 -17.20
CA TYR A 453 -19.38 -2.67 -17.31
C TYR A 453 -19.40 -2.19 -18.76
N ALA A 454 -18.83 -2.93 -19.72
CA ALA A 454 -19.03 -2.65 -21.15
C ALA A 454 -20.53 -2.71 -21.53
N ARG A 455 -21.25 -3.75 -21.07
CA ARG A 455 -22.71 -3.84 -21.26
C ARG A 455 -23.50 -2.71 -20.57
N VAL A 456 -23.01 -2.19 -19.43
CA VAL A 456 -23.60 -1.01 -18.78
C VAL A 456 -23.42 0.22 -19.67
N VAL A 457 -22.23 0.42 -20.23
CA VAL A 457 -21.98 1.56 -21.14
C VAL A 457 -22.84 1.44 -22.39
N ASP A 458 -22.96 0.26 -23.00
CA ASP A 458 -23.84 0.01 -24.15
C ASP A 458 -25.31 0.32 -23.80
N LEU A 459 -25.81 -0.22 -22.69
CA LEU A 459 -27.18 0.04 -22.22
C LEU A 459 -27.45 1.54 -22.06
N VAL A 460 -26.53 2.27 -21.43
CA VAL A 460 -26.68 3.71 -21.19
C VAL A 460 -26.57 4.50 -22.50
N GLN A 461 -25.63 4.15 -23.37
CA GLN A 461 -25.48 4.76 -24.69
C GLN A 461 -26.76 4.60 -25.52
N ASP A 462 -27.29 3.39 -25.59
CA ASP A 462 -28.51 3.06 -26.33
C ASP A 462 -29.74 3.76 -25.74
N SER A 463 -29.88 3.75 -24.41
CA SER A 463 -31.02 4.39 -23.72
C SER A 463 -31.03 5.91 -23.92
N LEU A 464 -29.86 6.53 -24.04
CA LEU A 464 -29.71 7.97 -24.28
C LEU A 464 -29.63 8.32 -25.76
N ALA A 465 -29.78 7.34 -26.67
CA ALA A 465 -29.63 7.49 -28.12
C ALA A 465 -28.31 8.17 -28.55
N ALA A 466 -27.26 8.01 -27.75
CA ALA A 466 -25.94 8.56 -28.05
C ALA A 466 -25.24 7.69 -29.10
N LYS A 467 -24.42 8.32 -29.94
CA LYS A 467 -23.74 7.66 -31.05
C LYS A 467 -22.34 7.16 -30.68
N GLN A 468 -21.77 7.65 -29.58
CA GLN A 468 -20.41 7.33 -29.20
C GLN A 468 -20.19 7.47 -27.69
N SER A 469 -19.51 6.49 -27.11
CA SER A 469 -18.96 6.54 -25.76
C SER A 469 -17.51 7.01 -25.78
N VAL A 470 -17.19 7.92 -24.86
CA VAL A 470 -15.83 8.40 -24.61
C VAL A 470 -15.46 8.04 -23.18
N LEU A 471 -14.59 7.05 -23.00
CA LEU A 471 -14.19 6.53 -21.70
C LEU A 471 -12.91 7.20 -21.24
N VAL A 472 -12.88 7.70 -20.01
CA VAL A 472 -11.78 8.53 -19.51
C VAL A 472 -11.35 8.06 -18.14
N GLY A 473 -10.04 7.87 -17.97
CA GLY A 473 -9.50 7.46 -16.69
C GLY A 473 -8.03 7.84 -16.49
N HIS A 474 -7.65 7.90 -15.22
CA HIS A 474 -6.28 8.15 -14.76
C HIS A 474 -5.77 6.95 -13.96
N SER A 475 -4.48 6.62 -14.09
CA SER A 475 -3.86 5.49 -13.37
C SER A 475 -4.64 4.18 -13.63
N ALA A 476 -5.25 3.55 -12.61
CA ALA A 476 -6.10 2.37 -12.82
C ALA A 476 -7.37 2.66 -13.63
N GLY A 477 -7.93 3.87 -13.53
CA GLY A 477 -9.00 4.31 -14.40
C GLY A 477 -8.56 4.30 -15.86
N GLY A 478 -7.30 4.63 -16.15
CA GLY A 478 -6.73 4.63 -17.50
C GLY A 478 -6.59 3.22 -18.09
N PHE A 479 -6.29 2.23 -17.24
CA PHE A 479 -6.38 0.81 -17.62
C PHE A 479 -7.82 0.44 -17.98
N MET A 480 -8.76 0.73 -17.07
CA MET A 480 -10.17 0.38 -17.22
C MET A 480 -10.80 1.08 -18.43
N SER A 481 -10.40 2.31 -18.75
CA SER A 481 -10.95 3.05 -19.89
C SER A 481 -10.59 2.40 -21.21
N ILE A 482 -9.33 1.94 -21.37
CA ILE A 482 -8.91 1.23 -22.57
C ILE A 482 -9.54 -0.16 -22.60
N ALA A 483 -9.54 -0.87 -21.47
CA ALA A 483 -10.08 -2.22 -21.39
C ALA A 483 -11.56 -2.27 -21.76
N ILE A 484 -12.40 -1.46 -21.11
CA ILE A 484 -13.85 -1.39 -21.39
C ILE A 484 -14.10 -0.80 -22.77
N GLY A 485 -13.37 0.26 -23.17
CA GLY A 485 -13.54 0.88 -24.49
C GLY A 485 -13.28 -0.11 -25.63
N SER A 486 -12.28 -0.98 -25.47
CA SER A 486 -11.99 -2.03 -26.46
C SER A 486 -13.14 -3.01 -26.69
N MET A 487 -14.09 -3.10 -25.75
CA MET A 487 -15.26 -3.97 -25.80
C MET A 487 -16.52 -3.27 -26.31
N ILE A 488 -16.44 -1.99 -26.71
CA ILE A 488 -17.58 -1.18 -27.16
C ILE A 488 -17.30 -0.63 -28.56
N ALA A 489 -18.03 -1.10 -29.56
CA ALA A 489 -17.79 -0.74 -30.95
C ALA A 489 -17.79 0.79 -31.17
N GLY A 490 -16.80 1.30 -31.91
CA GLY A 490 -16.68 2.73 -32.23
C GLY A 490 -16.37 3.66 -31.05
N SER A 491 -16.10 3.13 -29.85
CA SER A 491 -15.78 3.95 -28.68
C SER A 491 -14.41 4.61 -28.78
N ILE A 492 -14.22 5.66 -27.97
CA ILE A 492 -12.93 6.31 -27.76
C ILE A 492 -12.54 6.16 -26.29
N ALA A 493 -11.33 5.66 -26.01
CA ALA A 493 -10.77 5.66 -24.65
C ALA A 493 -9.68 6.72 -24.48
N ILE A 494 -9.58 7.32 -23.31
CA ILE A 494 -8.58 8.32 -22.92
C ILE A 494 -7.96 7.87 -21.61
N SER A 495 -6.67 7.55 -21.67
CA SER A 495 -5.88 7.11 -20.53
C SER A 495 -4.82 8.14 -20.21
N VAL A 496 -4.75 8.57 -18.95
CA VAL A 496 -3.71 9.49 -18.46
C VAL A 496 -2.87 8.77 -17.42
N ASN A 497 -1.56 8.63 -17.67
CA ASN A 497 -0.61 7.87 -16.84
C ASN A 497 -1.15 6.47 -16.44
N GLY A 498 -1.93 5.83 -17.32
CA GLY A 498 -2.69 4.63 -16.96
C GLY A 498 -1.82 3.37 -16.83
N GLN A 499 -2.19 2.44 -15.96
CA GLN A 499 -1.57 1.11 -16.03
C GLN A 499 -1.97 0.38 -17.34
N THR A 500 -1.15 -0.56 -17.78
CA THR A 500 -1.37 -1.29 -19.06
C THR A 500 -1.14 -2.79 -18.94
N VAL A 501 -0.04 -3.18 -18.29
CA VAL A 501 0.38 -4.57 -18.13
C VAL A 501 0.58 -4.79 -16.63
N LEU A 502 -0.43 -5.32 -15.94
CA LEU A 502 -0.43 -5.37 -14.48
C LEU A 502 0.69 -6.25 -13.94
N GLU A 503 1.17 -7.24 -14.69
CA GLU A 503 2.38 -8.02 -14.35
C GLU A 503 3.61 -7.16 -14.04
N LYS A 504 3.72 -5.99 -14.67
CA LYS A 504 4.82 -5.02 -14.46
C LYS A 504 4.52 -3.99 -13.37
N TYR A 505 3.35 -4.09 -12.73
CA TYR A 505 2.94 -3.18 -11.68
C TYR A 505 3.50 -3.60 -10.32
N GLU A 506 3.15 -2.84 -9.28
CA GLU A 506 3.63 -3.01 -7.92
C GLU A 506 3.36 -4.42 -7.36
N PRO A 507 4.39 -5.22 -7.06
CA PRO A 507 4.21 -6.60 -6.63
C PRO A 507 3.32 -6.75 -5.39
N TRP A 508 3.40 -5.81 -4.43
CA TRP A 508 2.55 -5.85 -3.25
C TRP A 508 1.07 -5.64 -3.59
N THR A 509 0.77 -4.76 -4.56
CA THR A 509 -0.61 -4.46 -4.94
C THR A 509 -1.21 -5.64 -5.69
N LEU A 510 -0.42 -6.31 -6.54
CA LEU A 510 -0.84 -7.53 -7.23
C LEU A 510 -1.08 -8.69 -6.26
N ARG A 511 -0.27 -8.82 -5.21
CA ARG A 511 -0.52 -9.80 -4.14
C ARG A 511 -1.81 -9.50 -3.39
N GLN A 512 -2.05 -8.24 -3.02
CA GLN A 512 -3.30 -7.85 -2.37
C GLN A 512 -4.51 -8.14 -3.26
N LEU A 513 -4.42 -7.84 -4.56
CA LEU A 513 -5.46 -8.18 -5.53
C LEU A 513 -5.66 -9.70 -5.59
N ARG A 514 -4.59 -10.49 -5.73
CA ARG A 514 -4.66 -11.95 -5.73
C ARG A 514 -5.35 -12.47 -4.48
N ASP A 515 -4.90 -12.04 -3.30
CA ASP A 515 -5.37 -12.57 -2.02
C ASP A 515 -6.85 -12.23 -1.77
N ALA A 516 -7.26 -11.03 -2.18
CA ALA A 516 -8.63 -10.57 -2.01
C ALA A 516 -9.59 -11.06 -3.10
N VAL A 517 -9.10 -11.32 -4.32
CA VAL A 517 -9.95 -11.53 -5.51
C VAL A 517 -9.74 -12.88 -6.17
N PHE A 518 -8.51 -13.38 -6.19
CA PHE A 518 -8.06 -14.56 -6.92
C PHE A 518 -7.37 -15.59 -6.01
N SER A 519 -7.93 -15.82 -4.83
CA SER A 519 -7.35 -16.66 -3.77
C SER A 519 -7.13 -18.13 -4.17
N GLY A 520 -7.80 -18.61 -5.21
CA GLY A 520 -7.64 -19.91 -5.84
C GLY A 520 -6.46 -20.00 -6.82
N THR A 521 -5.66 -18.95 -6.94
CA THR A 521 -4.36 -18.97 -7.63
C THR A 521 -3.22 -18.92 -6.62
N GLU A 522 -2.24 -19.82 -6.78
CA GLU A 522 -1.17 -20.01 -5.80
C GLU A 522 -0.19 -18.81 -5.77
N THR A 523 0.02 -18.16 -6.91
CA THR A 523 1.01 -17.10 -7.10
C THR A 523 0.47 -15.94 -7.93
N VAL A 524 1.12 -14.78 -7.89
CA VAL A 524 0.78 -13.65 -8.79
C VAL A 524 1.00 -14.05 -10.25
N GLU A 525 2.01 -14.87 -10.54
CA GLU A 525 2.31 -15.34 -11.88
C GLU A 525 1.18 -16.24 -12.41
N SER A 526 0.68 -17.18 -11.59
CA SER A 526 -0.45 -18.03 -11.97
C SER A 526 -1.77 -17.25 -12.06
N MET A 527 -1.96 -16.20 -11.24
CA MET A 527 -3.04 -15.24 -11.40
C MET A 527 -2.95 -14.52 -12.75
N ILE A 528 -1.80 -13.96 -13.10
CA ILE A 528 -1.57 -13.26 -14.36
C ILE A 528 -1.76 -14.20 -15.55
N GLU A 529 -1.28 -15.44 -15.47
CA GLU A 529 -1.45 -16.45 -16.52
C GLU A 529 -2.93 -16.82 -16.70
N ARG A 530 -3.64 -17.12 -15.60
CA ARG A 530 -5.03 -17.57 -15.63
C ARG A 530 -6.01 -16.45 -15.98
N TYR A 531 -5.74 -15.23 -15.54
CA TYR A 531 -6.63 -14.08 -15.68
C TYR A 531 -6.04 -12.97 -16.56
N ARG A 532 -5.16 -13.34 -17.51
CA ARG A 532 -4.50 -12.40 -18.41
C ARG A 532 -5.47 -11.47 -19.15
N SER A 533 -6.60 -12.01 -19.60
CA SER A 533 -7.66 -11.26 -20.28
C SER A 533 -8.34 -10.19 -19.41
N ARG A 534 -8.06 -10.15 -18.11
CA ARG A 534 -8.56 -9.13 -17.17
C ARG A 534 -7.49 -8.14 -16.73
N LEU A 535 -6.21 -8.49 -16.90
CA LEU A 535 -5.07 -7.84 -16.24
C LEU A 535 -4.00 -7.33 -17.22
N ASP A 536 -4.16 -7.57 -18.52
CA ASP A 536 -3.16 -7.21 -19.53
C ASP A 536 -3.83 -6.60 -20.76
N LEU A 537 -3.61 -5.30 -20.99
CA LEU A 537 -4.18 -4.62 -22.15
C LEU A 537 -3.70 -5.19 -23.47
N ARG A 538 -2.54 -5.86 -23.53
CA ARG A 538 -2.06 -6.49 -24.75
C ARG A 538 -2.99 -7.65 -25.16
N GLU A 539 -3.42 -8.43 -24.17
CA GLU A 539 -4.39 -9.53 -24.37
C GLU A 539 -5.80 -9.00 -24.65
N ILE A 540 -6.19 -7.92 -23.99
CA ILE A 540 -7.51 -7.32 -24.19
C ILE A 540 -7.62 -6.69 -25.59
N LEU A 541 -6.60 -5.93 -26.02
CA LEU A 541 -6.59 -5.24 -27.31
C LEU A 541 -6.47 -6.19 -28.50
N SER A 542 -5.93 -7.40 -28.32
CA SER A 542 -5.91 -8.41 -29.38
C SER A 542 -7.33 -8.90 -29.77
N ASN A 543 -8.31 -8.69 -28.87
CA ASN A 543 -9.71 -9.07 -29.04
C ASN A 543 -10.66 -7.86 -29.13
N ARG A 544 -10.13 -6.66 -29.39
CA ARG A 544 -10.94 -5.44 -29.43
C ARG A 544 -11.97 -5.44 -30.56
N LEU A 545 -13.10 -4.78 -30.32
CA LEU A 545 -14.14 -4.56 -31.32
C LEU A 545 -13.71 -3.54 -32.39
N GLU A 546 -14.36 -3.61 -33.54
CA GLU A 546 -14.09 -2.73 -34.67
C GLU A 546 -14.36 -1.25 -34.34
N GLY A 547 -13.55 -0.36 -34.92
CA GLY A 547 -13.69 1.09 -34.77
C GLY A 547 -13.28 1.63 -33.39
N THR A 548 -12.87 0.76 -32.46
CA THR A 548 -12.35 1.19 -31.15
C THR A 548 -11.00 1.86 -31.28
N ARG A 549 -10.83 3.00 -30.61
CA ARG A 549 -9.57 3.75 -30.59
C ARG A 549 -9.27 4.26 -29.19
N PHE A 550 -8.00 4.40 -28.85
CA PHE A 550 -7.63 5.04 -27.60
C PHE A 550 -6.54 6.10 -27.76
N ALA A 551 -6.51 7.06 -26.84
CA ALA A 551 -5.45 8.03 -26.65
C ALA A 551 -4.81 7.80 -25.27
N TYR A 552 -3.54 7.41 -25.25
CA TYR A 552 -2.74 7.27 -24.04
C TYR A 552 -1.80 8.48 -23.91
N PHE A 553 -1.93 9.21 -22.80
CA PHE A 553 -1.05 10.29 -22.41
C PHE A 553 -0.12 9.83 -21.28
N ALA A 554 1.18 9.75 -21.56
CA ALA A 554 2.21 9.49 -20.56
C ALA A 554 2.95 10.79 -20.22
N HIS A 555 3.06 11.14 -18.94
CA HIS A 555 3.93 12.23 -18.55
C HIS A 555 5.40 11.79 -18.67
N ALA A 556 6.20 12.55 -19.42
CA ALA A 556 7.59 12.21 -19.73
C ALA A 556 8.47 11.98 -18.48
N GLU A 557 8.12 12.64 -17.37
CA GLU A 557 8.86 12.60 -16.10
C GLU A 557 8.22 11.68 -15.06
N ASP A 558 7.15 10.96 -15.38
CA ASP A 558 6.52 10.04 -14.43
C ASP A 558 7.24 8.68 -14.41
N PRO A 559 7.97 8.33 -13.34
CA PRO A 559 8.65 7.05 -13.26
C PRO A 559 7.67 5.87 -13.21
N ASN A 560 6.45 6.07 -12.73
CA ASN A 560 5.45 4.99 -12.62
C ASN A 560 4.83 4.62 -13.97
N THR A 561 5.01 5.48 -14.97
CA THR A 561 4.53 5.23 -16.34
C THR A 561 5.69 4.95 -17.30
N MET A 562 6.82 5.64 -17.15
CA MET A 562 7.90 5.62 -18.15
C MET A 562 9.06 4.68 -17.82
N THR A 563 9.47 4.54 -16.55
CA THR A 563 10.76 3.89 -16.23
C THR A 563 10.67 2.77 -15.20
N ARG A 564 10.13 3.05 -14.01
CA ARG A 564 10.11 2.13 -12.86
C ARG A 564 9.11 0.98 -13.04
N LEU A 565 7.89 1.30 -13.46
CA LEU A 565 6.82 0.31 -13.69
C LEU A 565 6.47 0.19 -15.17
N PRO A 566 7.41 0.35 -16.09
CA PRO A 566 7.27 0.88 -17.47
C PRO A 566 5.93 0.54 -18.18
N MET A 567 4.85 1.22 -17.81
CA MET A 567 3.49 0.95 -18.28
C MET A 567 3.32 1.41 -19.72
N PHE A 568 3.78 2.62 -20.02
CA PHE A 568 3.72 3.16 -21.39
C PHE A 568 4.65 2.40 -22.33
N PRO A 569 5.95 2.19 -22.03
CA PRO A 569 6.84 1.45 -22.91
C PRO A 569 6.34 0.03 -23.22
N ALA A 570 5.84 -0.70 -22.22
CA ALA A 570 5.39 -2.08 -22.42
C ALA A 570 4.23 -2.21 -23.41
N LEU A 571 3.30 -1.24 -23.43
CA LEU A 571 2.21 -1.22 -24.39
C LEU A 571 2.64 -0.64 -25.74
N ALA A 572 3.48 0.40 -25.74
CA ALA A 572 3.98 1.03 -26.97
C ALA A 572 4.77 0.03 -27.82
N GLU A 573 5.68 -0.73 -27.19
CA GLU A 573 6.45 -1.78 -27.85
C GLU A 573 5.55 -2.86 -28.47
N TYR A 574 4.52 -3.30 -27.74
CA TYR A 574 3.56 -4.27 -28.23
C TYR A 574 2.80 -3.77 -29.47
N LEU A 575 2.46 -2.48 -29.51
CA LEU A 575 1.73 -1.86 -30.61
C LEU A 575 2.62 -1.32 -31.74
N GLY A 576 3.94 -1.54 -31.67
CA GLY A 576 4.88 -1.08 -32.68
C GLY A 576 5.07 0.44 -32.68
N VAL A 577 4.85 1.11 -31.55
CA VAL A 577 5.03 2.55 -31.36
C VAL A 577 6.34 2.81 -30.61
N ASP A 578 7.04 3.89 -30.97
CA ASP A 578 8.28 4.30 -30.28
C ASP A 578 8.00 4.63 -28.79
N PRO A 579 8.58 3.88 -27.83
CA PRO A 579 8.30 4.08 -26.41
C PRO A 579 8.90 5.37 -25.83
N SER A 580 9.80 6.05 -26.54
CA SER A 580 10.46 7.27 -26.08
C SER A 580 9.68 8.55 -26.39
N VAL A 581 8.89 8.55 -27.47
CA VAL A 581 8.15 9.73 -27.94
C VAL A 581 6.66 9.46 -28.19
N GLY A 582 6.29 8.20 -28.41
CA GLY A 582 4.94 7.82 -28.83
C GLY A 582 4.74 7.88 -30.35
N GLY A 583 3.49 7.83 -30.77
CA GLY A 583 3.10 7.78 -32.18
C GLY A 583 1.65 7.33 -32.36
N ARG A 584 1.32 6.93 -33.59
CA ARG A 584 0.02 6.39 -33.95
C ARG A 584 0.13 4.96 -34.43
N THR A 585 -0.80 4.12 -34.00
CA THR A 585 -0.93 2.74 -34.50
C THR A 585 -1.67 2.71 -35.83
N GLU A 586 -1.62 1.59 -36.55
CA GLU A 586 -2.40 1.39 -37.78
C GLU A 586 -3.91 1.46 -37.55
N ALA A 587 -4.39 1.09 -36.36
CA ALA A 587 -5.79 1.22 -35.98
C ALA A 587 -6.19 2.66 -35.61
N GLY A 588 -5.25 3.59 -35.63
CA GLY A 588 -5.48 5.00 -35.34
C GLY A 588 -5.45 5.34 -33.85
N ASP A 589 -4.96 4.44 -32.98
CA ASP A 589 -4.70 4.75 -31.58
C ASP A 589 -3.59 5.80 -31.50
N VAL A 590 -3.62 6.62 -30.45
CA VAL A 590 -2.61 7.62 -30.15
C VAL A 590 -1.93 7.23 -28.85
N MET A 591 -0.62 7.12 -28.87
CA MET A 591 0.20 7.02 -27.66
C MET A 591 1.16 8.20 -27.67
N SER A 592 1.17 9.01 -26.62
CA SER A 592 1.95 10.24 -26.62
C SER A 592 2.68 10.42 -25.30
N VAL A 593 4.01 10.55 -25.39
CA VAL A 593 4.82 11.07 -24.31
C VAL A 593 4.66 12.59 -24.32
N CYS A 594 4.15 13.15 -23.23
CA CYS A 594 3.78 14.55 -23.11
C CYS A 594 4.44 15.18 -21.90
N ARG A 595 4.44 16.51 -21.87
CA ARG A 595 4.72 17.32 -20.69
C ARG A 595 3.53 18.24 -20.50
N TRP A 596 2.96 18.26 -19.30
CA TRP A 596 1.91 19.20 -18.94
C TRP A 596 2.23 19.85 -17.59
N PRO A 597 1.72 21.07 -17.32
CA PRO A 597 2.00 21.74 -16.06
C PRO A 597 1.53 20.90 -14.88
N THR A 598 2.41 20.66 -13.92
CA THR A 598 2.07 20.02 -12.64
C THR A 598 2.25 21.05 -11.53
N ALA A 599 1.28 21.17 -10.62
CA ALA A 599 1.38 22.11 -9.50
C ALA A 599 2.54 21.74 -8.58
N GLU A 600 3.17 22.74 -7.95
CA GLU A 600 4.19 22.50 -6.92
C GLU A 600 3.65 21.55 -5.84
N ASN A 601 4.46 20.56 -5.46
CA ASN A 601 4.12 19.51 -4.47
C ASN A 601 3.02 18.52 -4.87
N VAL A 602 2.55 18.53 -6.13
CA VAL A 602 1.69 17.45 -6.66
C VAL A 602 2.57 16.44 -7.39
N PRO A 603 2.48 15.12 -7.07
CA PRO A 603 3.23 14.11 -7.80
C PRO A 603 2.92 14.16 -9.30
N VAL A 604 3.95 14.06 -10.13
CA VAL A 604 3.85 14.06 -11.61
C VAL A 604 2.94 12.95 -12.14
N HIS A 605 2.82 11.84 -11.39
CA HIS A 605 1.87 10.78 -11.72
C HIS A 605 0.42 11.28 -11.66
N ALA A 606 0.07 12.18 -10.74
CA ALA A 606 -1.29 12.66 -10.53
C ALA A 606 -1.77 13.57 -11.67
N LEU A 607 -3.10 13.71 -11.78
CA LEU A 607 -3.68 14.67 -12.71
C LEU A 607 -3.33 16.11 -12.31
N PRO A 608 -3.18 17.03 -13.27
CA PRO A 608 -2.92 18.46 -13.03
C PRO A 608 -4.19 19.21 -12.57
N GLY A 609 -4.94 18.62 -11.65
CA GLY A 609 -6.20 19.14 -11.10
C GLY A 609 -7.45 18.82 -11.92
N THR A 610 -7.35 18.65 -13.25
CA THR A 610 -8.49 18.28 -14.11
C THR A 610 -8.07 17.43 -15.30
N VAL A 611 -9.02 16.63 -15.82
CA VAL A 611 -8.83 15.78 -17.00
C VAL A 611 -9.35 16.43 -18.29
N LEU A 612 -10.04 17.57 -18.20
CA LEU A 612 -10.69 18.23 -19.35
C LEU A 612 -9.73 18.53 -20.52
N PRO A 613 -8.51 19.07 -20.32
CA PRO A 613 -7.61 19.37 -21.44
C PRO A 613 -7.22 18.15 -22.29
N PHE A 614 -7.22 16.96 -21.69
CA PHE A 614 -6.96 15.70 -22.38
C PHE A 614 -8.17 15.28 -23.23
N ILE A 615 -9.38 15.44 -22.69
CA ILE A 615 -10.64 15.22 -23.43
C ILE A 615 -10.71 16.16 -24.63
N ASP A 616 -10.47 17.45 -24.40
CA ASP A 616 -10.55 18.48 -25.43
C ASP A 616 -9.56 18.17 -26.56
N ALA A 617 -8.32 17.80 -26.23
CA ALA A 617 -7.30 17.45 -27.22
C ALA A 617 -7.69 16.24 -28.09
N VAL A 618 -8.28 15.20 -27.49
CA VAL A 618 -8.74 14.00 -28.21
C VAL A 618 -9.97 14.28 -29.07
N LEU A 619 -10.86 15.15 -28.60
CA LEU A 619 -12.07 15.54 -29.32
C LEU A 619 -11.84 16.71 -30.30
N GLY A 620 -10.58 17.09 -30.56
CA GLY A 620 -10.23 18.15 -31.52
C GLY A 620 -10.69 19.56 -31.09
N GLN A 621 -10.95 19.75 -29.80
CA GLN A 621 -11.35 21.01 -29.19
C GLN A 621 -10.12 21.81 -28.74
N SER A 622 -10.31 23.11 -28.50
CA SER A 622 -9.23 23.97 -28.00
C SER A 622 -8.86 23.55 -26.57
N THR A 623 -7.58 23.34 -26.32
CA THR A 623 -7.06 22.92 -25.02
C THR A 623 -6.32 24.07 -24.32
N SER A 624 -6.35 24.08 -23.00
CA SER A 624 -5.60 25.02 -22.17
C SER A 624 -4.16 24.56 -21.88
N PHE A 625 -3.79 23.35 -22.30
CA PHE A 625 -2.45 22.79 -22.10
C PHE A 625 -1.65 22.75 -23.38
N GLU A 626 -0.36 23.09 -23.26
CA GLU A 626 0.65 22.70 -24.24
C GLU A 626 1.22 21.35 -23.83
N PHE A 627 0.88 20.29 -24.56
CA PHE A 627 1.30 18.92 -24.24
C PHE A 627 2.77 18.62 -24.58
N GLY A 628 3.48 19.54 -25.24
CA GLY A 628 4.89 19.37 -25.60
C GLY A 628 5.17 18.13 -26.46
N THR A 629 4.21 17.72 -27.30
CA THR A 629 4.29 16.53 -28.14
C THR A 629 4.18 16.88 -29.63
N THR A 630 4.88 16.13 -30.48
CA THR A 630 4.75 16.19 -31.93
C THR A 630 3.64 15.27 -32.46
N THR A 631 3.11 14.39 -31.60
CA THR A 631 2.04 13.44 -31.95
C THR A 631 0.71 14.18 -32.04
N ARG A 632 0.03 14.09 -33.18
CA ARG A 632 -1.35 14.63 -33.31
C ARG A 632 -2.26 13.88 -32.35
N LEU A 633 -2.94 14.60 -31.46
CA LEU A 633 -3.73 14.01 -30.36
C LEU A 633 -5.20 13.69 -30.72
N SER A 634 -5.81 14.43 -31.66
CA SER A 634 -7.23 14.25 -32.02
C SER A 634 -7.53 12.86 -32.57
N LEU A 635 -8.56 12.19 -32.03
CA LEU A 635 -9.11 10.95 -32.59
C LEU A 635 -10.39 11.19 -33.38
N VAL A 636 -10.94 12.40 -33.36
CA VAL A 636 -12.09 12.79 -34.17
C VAL A 636 -11.71 13.61 -35.39
#